data_AF-A0A962H816-F1
#
_entry.id   AF-A0A962H816-F1
#
_cell.length_a   1.000
_cell.length_b   1.000
_cell.length_c   1.000
_cell.angle_alpha   90.00
_cell.angle_beta   90.00
_cell.angle_gamma   90.00
#
_symmetry.space_group_name_H-M   'P 1'
#
loop_
_entity.id
_entity.type
_entity.pdbx_description
1 polymer ?
#
loop_
_entity_poly.entity_id
_entity_poly.type
_entity_poly.pdbx_seq_one_letter_code
_entity_poly.pdbx_strand_id
1 'polypeptide(L)'
;VHPGLYYSNYGHHLGEFCSEPFFHLTMPEAELKELVLNTPPSYIDRAGEFATPAQYWQWYKELNPITVTSFEAELRALDFEFYRAAVRTEELIEYSPALQRYPIADLATLELYLSCYNRKQARPANYRQLSATGEGK
;
A
#
# COMPACT_ATOMS: atom_id res chain seq x y z
N VAL A 1 -10.44 -5.35 -0.16
CA VAL A 1 -9.18 -4.97 -0.82
C VAL A 1 -8.18 -4.67 0.29
N HIS A 2 -7.11 -5.45 0.37
CA HIS A 2 -6.02 -5.16 1.30
C HIS A 2 -5.32 -3.90 0.80
N PRO A 3 -5.17 -2.84 1.60
CA PRO A 3 -4.40 -1.69 1.19
C PRO A 3 -2.98 -2.20 0.93
N GLY A 4 -2.50 -2.14 -0.31
CA GLY A 4 -1.12 -2.52 -0.58
C GLY A 4 -0.21 -1.58 0.21
N LEU A 5 0.73 -2.17 0.95
CA LEU A 5 1.65 -1.44 1.81
C LEU A 5 2.96 -1.33 1.07
N TYR A 6 3.21 -0.16 0.49
CA TYR A 6 4.36 0.06 -0.39
C TYR A 6 5.70 -0.27 0.27
N TYR A 7 5.88 0.02 1.56
CA TYR A 7 7.15 -0.25 2.26
C TYR A 7 7.28 -1.66 2.84
N SER A 8 6.20 -2.44 2.83
CA SER A 8 6.18 -3.81 3.34
C SER A 8 6.95 -4.75 2.41
N ASN A 9 7.48 -5.83 2.97
CA ASN A 9 8.15 -6.89 2.22
C ASN A 9 7.17 -7.74 1.37
N TYR A 10 5.89 -7.76 1.70
CA TYR A 10 4.87 -8.52 0.95
C TYR A 10 3.73 -7.65 0.41
N GLY A 11 3.47 -6.50 1.04
CA GLY A 11 2.33 -5.64 0.70
C GLY A 11 2.45 -4.91 -0.64
N HIS A 12 3.59 -5.00 -1.33
CA HIS A 12 3.89 -4.25 -2.55
C HIS A 12 3.49 -4.97 -3.86
N HIS A 13 2.84 -6.13 -3.76
CA HIS A 13 2.33 -6.94 -4.87
C HIS A 13 3.37 -7.56 -5.83
N LEU A 14 4.68 -7.44 -5.61
CA LEU A 14 5.66 -8.03 -6.54
C LEU A 14 6.40 -9.25 -5.96
N GLY A 15 6.01 -9.74 -4.78
CA GLY A 15 6.68 -10.85 -4.10
C GLY A 15 6.72 -12.16 -4.93
N GLU A 16 5.82 -12.32 -5.91
CA GLU A 16 5.84 -13.49 -6.81
C GLU A 16 6.92 -13.46 -7.89
N PHE A 17 7.62 -12.34 -8.08
CA PHE A 17 8.67 -12.18 -9.10
C PHE A 17 10.07 -12.23 -8.51
N CYS A 18 10.24 -11.93 -7.23
CA CYS A 18 11.51 -11.95 -6.55
C CYS A 18 11.32 -12.22 -5.06
N SER A 19 12.10 -13.15 -4.52
CA SER A 19 12.10 -13.46 -3.09
C SER A 19 13.09 -12.60 -2.29
N GLU A 20 13.84 -11.72 -2.94
CA GLU A 20 14.76 -10.80 -2.26
C GLU A 20 13.95 -9.75 -1.48
N PRO A 21 14.16 -9.60 -0.17
CA PRO A 21 13.39 -8.65 0.62
C PRO A 21 13.54 -7.21 0.13
N PHE A 22 12.43 -6.48 0.07
CA PHE A 22 12.38 -5.07 -0.31
C PHE A 22 12.98 -4.73 -1.70
N PHE A 23 13.08 -5.68 -2.62
CA PHE A 23 13.71 -5.46 -3.92
C PHE A 23 13.09 -4.31 -4.72
N HIS A 24 11.79 -4.03 -4.53
CA HIS A 24 11.09 -2.91 -5.17
C HIS A 24 11.54 -1.54 -4.65
N LEU A 25 12.22 -1.47 -3.51
CA LEU A 25 12.80 -0.25 -2.95
C LEU A 25 14.27 -0.06 -3.35
N THR A 26 14.95 -1.14 -3.74
CA THR A 26 16.39 -1.15 -4.01
C THR A 26 16.71 -1.21 -5.50
N MET A 27 15.83 -1.82 -6.31
CA MET A 27 15.98 -1.95 -7.75
C MET A 27 15.50 -0.67 -8.49
N PRO A 28 16.19 -0.24 -9.56
CA PRO A 28 15.68 0.81 -10.44
C PRO A 28 14.32 0.44 -11.06
N GLU A 29 13.41 1.41 -11.18
CA GLU A 29 12.05 1.17 -11.70
C GLU A 29 12.04 0.53 -13.09
N ALA A 30 12.99 0.90 -13.96
CA ALA A 30 13.10 0.32 -15.30
C ALA A 30 13.43 -1.18 -15.25
N GLU A 31 14.36 -1.57 -14.40
CA GLU A 31 14.72 -2.98 -14.19
C GLU A 31 13.56 -3.75 -13.53
N LEU A 32 12.89 -3.13 -12.55
CA LEU A 32 11.71 -3.69 -11.89
C LEU A 32 10.58 -3.95 -12.89
N LYS A 33 10.34 -2.99 -13.80
CA LYS A 33 9.35 -3.12 -14.86
C LYS A 33 9.68 -4.27 -15.81
N GLU A 34 10.93 -4.36 -16.27
CA GLU A 34 11.37 -5.44 -17.15
C GLU A 34 11.25 -6.80 -16.46
N LEU A 35 11.61 -6.90 -15.18
CA LEU A 35 11.45 -8.11 -14.37
C LEU A 35 9.99 -8.55 -14.34
N VAL A 36 9.08 -7.65 -13.94
CA VAL A 36 7.66 -7.97 -13.79
C VAL A 36 7.03 -8.35 -15.12
N LEU A 37 7.25 -7.56 -16.19
CA LEU A 37 6.56 -7.76 -17.46
C LEU A 37 7.04 -8.97 -18.25
N ASN A 38 8.28 -9.42 -18.05
CA ASN A 38 8.87 -10.51 -18.84
C ASN A 38 9.06 -11.81 -18.06
N THR A 39 8.81 -11.82 -16.75
CA THR A 39 8.95 -13.02 -15.91
C THR A 39 7.57 -13.58 -15.55
N PRO A 40 7.30 -14.87 -15.76
CA PRO A 40 6.09 -15.49 -15.23
C PRO A 40 6.11 -15.46 -13.69
N PRO A 41 5.04 -15.00 -13.02
CA PRO A 41 5.00 -14.97 -11.56
C PRO A 41 5.00 -16.40 -10.99
N SER A 42 5.69 -16.58 -9.87
CA SER A 42 5.56 -17.76 -9.03
C SER A 42 4.20 -17.72 -8.31
N TYR A 43 3.23 -18.49 -8.80
CA TYR A 43 1.90 -18.48 -8.22
C TYR A 43 1.89 -19.05 -6.80
N ILE A 44 1.60 -18.18 -5.83
CA ILE A 44 1.34 -18.52 -4.43
C ILE A 44 -0.19 -18.53 -4.27
N ASP A 45 -0.77 -19.53 -3.60
CA ASP A 45 -2.23 -19.75 -3.44
C ASP A 45 -3.08 -18.47 -3.47
N ARG A 46 -3.79 -18.25 -4.60
CA ARG A 46 -4.58 -17.03 -4.89
C ARG A 46 -6.08 -17.23 -4.78
N ALA A 47 -6.53 -18.25 -4.03
CA ALA A 47 -7.95 -18.59 -3.96
C ALA A 47 -8.61 -18.75 -5.36
N GLY A 48 -7.83 -19.13 -6.38
CA GLY A 48 -8.28 -19.33 -7.76
C GLY A 48 -8.13 -18.14 -8.73
N GLU A 49 -7.61 -16.98 -8.30
CA GLU A 49 -7.40 -15.85 -9.19
C GLU A 49 -6.03 -15.90 -9.91
N PHE A 50 -6.03 -15.66 -11.22
CA PHE A 50 -4.83 -15.54 -12.04
C PHE A 50 -4.71 -14.12 -12.57
N ALA A 51 -3.61 -13.45 -12.23
CA ALA A 51 -3.30 -12.10 -12.68
C ALA A 51 -2.11 -12.12 -13.64
N THR A 52 -2.25 -11.36 -14.72
CA THR A 52 -1.22 -11.16 -15.73
C THR A 52 -0.08 -10.29 -15.18
N PRO A 53 1.15 -10.42 -15.70
CA PRO A 53 2.25 -9.49 -15.42
C PRO A 53 1.88 -8.00 -15.51
N ALA A 54 1.02 -7.63 -16.47
CA ALA A 54 0.56 -6.25 -16.63
C ALA A 54 -0.31 -5.79 -15.45
N GLN A 55 -1.17 -6.67 -14.90
CA GLN A 55 -1.97 -6.35 -13.71
C GLN A 55 -1.08 -6.18 -12.47
N TYR A 56 -0.05 -7.01 -12.33
CA TYR A 56 0.95 -6.85 -11.28
C TYR A 56 1.64 -5.48 -11.31
N TRP A 57 2.09 -5.09 -12.50
CA TRP A 57 2.69 -3.79 -12.69
C TRP A 57 1.70 -2.65 -12.40
N GLN A 58 0.46 -2.78 -12.87
CA GLN A 58 -0.59 -1.80 -12.58
C GLN A 58 -0.80 -1.63 -11.07
N TRP A 59 -1.00 -2.72 -10.33
CA TRP A 59 -1.25 -2.67 -8.89
C TRP A 59 -0.08 -2.06 -8.15
N TYR A 60 1.16 -2.45 -8.47
CA TYR A 60 2.35 -1.82 -7.89
C TYR A 60 2.37 -0.31 -8.12
N LYS A 61 2.04 0.16 -9.33
CA LYS A 61 1.99 1.60 -9.67
C LYS A 61 0.85 2.35 -9.01
N GLU A 62 -0.24 1.67 -8.67
CA GLU A 62 -1.38 2.24 -7.95
C GLU A 62 -1.15 2.32 -6.43
N LEU A 63 -0.10 1.67 -5.91
CA LEU A 63 0.30 1.82 -4.52
C LEU A 63 0.94 3.18 -4.29
N ASN A 64 0.41 3.90 -3.31
CA ASN A 64 1.02 5.13 -2.84
C ASN A 64 2.10 4.83 -1.80
N PRO A 65 3.25 5.54 -1.82
CA PRO A 65 4.31 5.42 -0.82
C PRO A 65 3.92 6.11 0.50
N ILE A 66 2.72 5.82 1.00
CA ILE A 66 2.18 6.32 2.26
C ILE A 66 2.62 5.41 3.41
N THR A 67 3.12 6.00 4.49
CA THR A 67 3.47 5.25 5.71
C THR A 67 2.24 5.01 6.56
N VAL A 68 2.30 4.07 7.52
CA VAL A 68 1.21 3.87 8.48
C VAL A 68 0.89 5.16 9.23
N THR A 69 1.92 5.93 9.60
CA THR A 69 1.79 7.22 10.27
C THR A 69 1.05 8.24 9.40
N SER A 70 1.43 8.37 8.13
CA SER A 70 0.75 9.29 7.19
C SER A 70 -0.69 8.85 6.93
N PHE A 71 -0.94 7.55 6.80
CA PHE A 71 -2.28 7.00 6.62
C PHE A 71 -3.17 7.26 7.83
N GLU A 72 -2.64 7.07 9.05
CA GLU A 72 -3.35 7.42 10.28
C GLU A 72 -3.71 8.91 10.30
N ALA A 73 -2.76 9.79 9.96
CA ALA A 73 -2.99 11.23 9.92
C ALA A 73 -4.11 11.60 8.93
N GLU A 74 -4.12 11.00 7.73
CA GLU A 74 -5.19 11.20 6.75
C GLU A 74 -6.56 10.74 7.27
N LEU A 75 -6.64 9.56 7.89
CA LEU A 75 -7.89 9.07 8.46
C LEU A 75 -8.42 9.98 9.57
N ARG A 76 -7.54 10.49 10.43
CA ARG A 76 -7.90 11.47 11.46
C ARG A 76 -8.37 12.79 10.86
N ALA A 77 -7.69 13.29 9.83
CA ALA A 77 -8.11 14.48 9.08
C ALA A 77 -9.46 14.28 8.37
N LEU A 78 -9.83 13.03 8.10
CA LEU A 78 -11.12 12.62 7.58
C LEU A 78 -12.11 12.23 8.70
N ASP A 79 -11.91 12.63 9.95
CA ASP A 79 -12.83 12.40 11.07
C ASP A 79 -13.20 10.92 11.29
N PHE A 80 -12.34 9.99 10.88
CA PHE A 80 -12.52 8.59 11.23
C PHE A 80 -12.20 8.38 12.71
N GLU A 81 -13.11 7.71 13.40
CA GLU A 81 -12.92 7.30 14.79
C GLU A 81 -12.35 5.87 14.81
N PHE A 82 -11.20 5.67 15.43
CA PHE A 82 -10.51 4.39 15.45
C PHE A 82 -11.11 3.48 16.52
N TYR A 83 -11.46 2.25 16.17
CA TYR A 83 -12.02 1.25 17.10
C TYR A 83 -10.98 0.20 17.49
N ARG A 84 -10.26 -0.35 16.52
CA ARG A 84 -9.19 -1.35 16.75
C ARG A 84 -8.19 -1.32 15.59
N ALA A 85 -6.94 -1.59 15.91
CA ALA A 85 -5.86 -1.76 14.94
C ALA A 85 -4.99 -2.96 15.34
N ALA A 86 -4.41 -3.63 14.35
CA ALA A 86 -3.37 -4.62 14.53
C ALA A 86 -2.33 -4.46 13.42
N VAL A 87 -1.06 -4.53 13.79
CA VAL A 87 0.06 -4.51 12.85
C VAL A 87 0.76 -5.85 12.95
N ARG A 88 0.93 -6.54 11.82
CA ARG A 88 1.89 -7.65 11.74
C ARG A 88 3.21 -7.07 11.29
N THR A 89 4.28 -7.57 11.90
CA THR A 89 5.62 -7.09 11.65
C THR A 89 6.48 -8.19 11.06
N GLU A 90 7.53 -7.78 10.36
CA GLU A 90 8.64 -8.66 10.01
C GLU A 90 9.30 -9.22 11.29
N GLU A 91 9.83 -10.45 11.21
CA GLU A 91 10.62 -11.02 12.32
C GLU A 91 12.01 -10.39 12.40
N LEU A 92 12.61 -10.09 11.24
CA LEU A 92 13.93 -9.50 11.11
C LEU A 92 14.00 -8.63 9.84
N ILE A 93 14.71 -7.51 9.94
CA ILE A 93 15.04 -6.65 8.80
C ILE A 93 16.55 -6.56 8.72
N GLU A 94 17.12 -6.97 7.59
CA GLU A 94 18.53 -6.78 7.29
C GLU A 94 18.71 -5.53 6.43
N TYR A 95 19.47 -4.55 6.94
CA TYR A 95 19.69 -3.30 6.24
C TYR A 95 20.83 -3.43 5.23
N SER A 96 20.50 -3.32 3.94
CA SER A 96 21.47 -2.98 2.90
C SER A 96 21.77 -1.47 2.90
N PRO A 97 22.85 -1.00 2.23
CA PRO A 97 23.12 0.43 2.08
C PRO A 97 21.94 1.20 1.45
N ALA A 98 21.20 0.59 0.53
CA ALA A 98 20.04 1.20 -0.11
C ALA A 98 18.85 1.39 0.85
N LEU A 99 18.77 0.57 1.90
CA LEU A 99 17.69 0.60 2.88
C LEU A 99 17.92 1.61 4.01
N GLN A 100 19.14 2.11 4.20
CA GLN A 100 19.51 3.02 5.31
C GLN A 100 18.69 4.31 5.36
N ARG A 101 18.09 4.72 4.24
CA ARG A 101 17.24 5.91 4.17
C ARG A 101 15.83 5.71 4.72
N TYR A 102 15.38 4.47 4.90
CA TYR A 102 14.01 4.16 5.31
C TYR A 102 13.93 3.95 6.82
N PRO A 103 12.87 4.43 7.49
CA PRO A 103 12.65 4.19 8.91
C PRO A 103 12.41 2.72 9.24
N ILE A 104 12.90 2.29 10.42
CA ILE A 104 12.65 0.93 10.95
C ILE A 104 11.16 0.61 10.97
N ALA A 105 10.31 1.54 11.42
CA ALA A 105 8.87 1.30 11.52
C ALA A 105 8.20 1.02 10.16
N ASP A 106 8.67 1.66 9.09
CA ASP A 106 8.10 1.48 7.76
C ASP A 106 8.53 0.13 7.18
N LEU A 107 9.80 -0.25 7.31
CA LEU A 107 10.31 -1.54 6.85
C LEU A 107 9.81 -2.71 7.72
N ALA A 108 9.56 -2.48 9.01
CA ALA A 108 9.08 -3.51 9.93
C ALA A 108 7.62 -3.85 9.72
N THR A 109 6.85 -2.97 9.08
CA THR A 109 5.41 -3.18 8.90
C THR A 109 5.17 -4.15 7.75
N LEU A 110 4.62 -5.31 8.07
CA LEU A 110 4.25 -6.34 7.09
C LEU A 110 2.80 -6.15 6.63
N GLU A 111 1.85 -6.11 7.58
CA GLU A 111 0.41 -5.96 7.31
C GLU A 111 -0.23 -5.02 8.33
N LEU A 112 -1.23 -4.25 7.91
CA LEU A 112 -2.04 -3.38 8.74
C LEU A 112 -3.50 -3.80 8.66
N TYR A 113 -4.08 -4.12 9.82
CA TYR A 113 -5.52 -4.31 9.99
C TYR A 113 -6.09 -3.16 10.79
N LEU A 114 -7.16 -2.57 10.29
CA LEU A 114 -7.77 -1.39 10.91
C LEU A 114 -9.30 -1.48 10.83
N SER A 115 -9.97 -1.10 11.92
CA SER A 115 -11.41 -0.86 11.93
C SER A 115 -11.67 0.54 12.46
N CYS A 116 -12.37 1.34 11.66
CA CYS A 116 -12.77 2.70 12.00
C CYS A 116 -14.26 2.90 11.78
N TYR A 117 -14.87 3.76 12.59
CA TYR A 117 -16.19 4.31 12.32
C TYR A 117 -16.02 5.55 11.43
N ASN A 118 -16.67 5.53 10.27
CA ASN A 118 -16.87 6.77 9.50
C ASN A 118 -18.04 7.53 10.13
N ARG A 119 -17.73 8.57 10.91
CA ARG A 119 -18.74 9.39 11.59
C ARG A 119 -19.27 10.53 10.73
N LYS A 120 -18.78 10.69 9.49
CA LYS A 120 -19.29 11.72 8.59
C LYS A 120 -20.77 11.49 8.36
N GLN A 121 -21.55 12.55 8.55
CA GLN A 121 -22.95 12.54 8.17
C GLN A 121 -23.07 12.34 6.66
N ALA A 122 -24.14 11.67 6.23
CA ALA A 122 -24.45 11.53 4.82
C ALA A 122 -24.43 12.92 4.17
N ARG A 123 -23.67 13.06 3.08
CA ARG A 123 -23.65 14.31 2.33
C ARG A 123 -25.08 14.62 1.86
N PRO A 124 -25.59 15.85 2.04
CA PRO A 124 -26.92 16.20 1.55
C PRO A 124 -26.99 16.03 0.03
N ALA A 125 -28.19 15.77 -0.49
CA ALA A 125 -28.40 15.39 -1.89
C ALA A 125 -27.80 16.39 -2.91
N ASN A 126 -27.61 17.65 -2.52
CA ASN A 126 -27.06 18.74 -3.33
C ASN A 126 -25.52 18.93 -3.21
N TYR A 127 -24.80 18.08 -2.48
CA TYR A 127 -23.36 18.26 -2.20
C TYR A 127 -22.51 18.44 -3.47
N ARG A 128 -22.79 17.70 -4.56
CA ARG A 128 -22.05 17.83 -5.83
C ARG A 128 -22.29 19.16 -6.55
N GLN A 129 -23.44 19.81 -6.34
CA GLN A 129 -23.75 21.11 -6.93
C GLN A 129 -23.04 22.26 -6.18
N LEU A 130 -22.89 22.14 -4.87
CA LEU A 130 -22.18 23.13 -4.04
C LEU A 130 -20.66 23.12 -4.29
N SER A 131 -20.05 21.94 -4.48
CA SER A 131 -18.61 21.85 -4.78
C SER A 131 -18.22 22.37 -6.16
N ALA A 132 -19.16 22.42 -7.11
CA ALA A 132 -18.92 22.89 -8.48
C ALA A 132 -19.09 24.40 -8.66
N THR A 133 -19.75 25.07 -7.70
CA THR A 133 -20.05 26.51 -7.75
C THR A 133 -19.07 27.37 -6.95
N GLY A 134 -18.12 26.77 -6.23
CA GLY A 134 -17.08 27.51 -5.50
C GLY A 134 -17.59 28.36 -4.34
N GLU A 135 -18.84 28.17 -3.90
CA GLU A 135 -19.40 28.89 -2.77
C GLU A 135 -19.43 27.99 -1.53
N GLY A 136 -18.39 28.15 -0.70
CA GLY A 136 -18.30 27.50 0.60
C GLY A 136 -17.08 27.99 1.36
N LYS A 137 -17.17 29.20 1.90
CA LYS A 137 -16.43 29.57 3.12
C LYS A 137 -17.02 28.84 4.32
#